data_AF-A0A2V9ZGA5-F1
#
_entry.id   AF-A0A2V9ZGA5-F1
#
_cell.length_a   1.000
_cell.length_b   1.000
_cell.length_c   1.000
_cell.angle_alpha   90.00
_cell.angle_beta   90.00
_cell.angle_gamma   90.00
#
_symmetry.space_group_name_H-M   'P 1'
#
loop_
_entity.id
_entity.type
_entity.pdbx_description
1 polymer ?
#
loop_
_entity_poly.entity_id
_entity_poly.type
_entity_poly.pdbx_seq_one_letter_code
_entity_poly.pdbx_strand_id
1 'polypeptide(L)' 'MLELFTRLLREEEGQDIAEYAVMLAVILVIVVGTVRLIGSNANTVFSNVASSIQ' A
#
# COMPACT_ATOMS: atom_id res chain seq x y z
N MET A 1 -14.72 32.85 -20.67
CA MET A 1 -15.31 31.49 -20.59
C MET A 1 -14.34 30.40 -21.01
N LEU A 2 -13.67 30.53 -22.17
CA LEU A 2 -12.66 29.55 -22.61
C LEU A 2 -11.47 29.42 -21.65
N GLU A 3 -10.97 30.51 -21.07
CA GLU A 3 -9.84 30.49 -20.12
C GLU A 3 -10.13 29.75 -18.81
N LEU A 4 -11.41 29.67 -18.40
CA LEU A 4 -11.81 28.94 -17.19
C LEU A 4 -11.71 27.42 -17.41
N PHE A 5 -12.08 26.96 -18.61
CA PHE A 5 -11.89 25.58 -19.04
C PHE A 5 -10.39 25.24 -19.19
N THR A 6 -9.58 26.14 -19.74
CA THR A 6 -8.13 25.94 -19.87
C THR A 6 -7.41 25.88 -18.52
N ARG A 7 -7.89 26.61 -17.50
CA ARG A 7 -7.37 26.55 -16.12
C ARG A 7 -7.78 25.29 -15.36
N LEU A 8 -8.99 24.78 -15.59
CA LEU A 8 -9.43 23.48 -15.03
C LEU A 8 -8.71 22.29 -15.68
N LEU A 9 -8.29 22.44 -16.93
CA LEU A 9 -7.43 21.50 -17.67
C LEU A 9 -5.94 21.66 -17.36
N ARG A 10 -5.53 22.70 -16.62
CA ARG A 10 -4.14 22.91 -16.17
C ARG A 10 -3.95 22.20 -14.83
N GLU A 11 -4.03 20.88 -14.92
CA GLU A 11 -3.97 19.84 -13.90
C GLU A 11 -2.61 19.78 -13.16
N GLU A 12 -2.22 20.83 -12.44
CA GLU A 12 -1.04 20.76 -11.57
C GLU A 12 -1.39 20.58 -10.08
N GLU A 13 -2.56 21.06 -9.61
CA GLU A 13 -2.98 20.91 -8.21
C GLU A 13 -3.27 19.45 -7.80
N GLY A 14 -3.70 18.60 -8.74
CA GLY A 14 -3.97 17.18 -8.48
C GLY A 14 -2.75 16.28 -8.66
N GLN A 15 -1.71 16.76 -9.35
CA GLN A 15 -0.51 15.98 -9.65
C GLN A 15 0.28 15.68 -8.38
N ASP A 16 0.48 16.68 -7.52
CA ASP A 16 1.19 16.52 -6.26
C ASP A 16 0.47 15.51 -5.35
N ILE A 17 -0.85 15.63 -5.21
CA ILE A 17 -1.67 14.69 -4.42
C ILE A 17 -1.60 13.28 -4.99
N ALA A 18 -1.63 13.13 -6.32
CA ALA A 18 -1.48 11.84 -6.98
C ALA A 18 -0.09 11.24 -6.74
N GLU A 19 0.98 12.04 -6.76
CA GLU A 19 2.34 11.59 -6.46
C GLU A 19 2.46 11.08 -5.02
N TYR A 20 1.97 11.86 -4.04
CA TYR A 20 1.93 11.42 -2.64
C TYR A 20 1.08 10.17 -2.45
N ALA A 21 -0.07 10.08 -3.12
CA ALA A 21 -0.93 8.90 -3.05
C ALA A 21 -0.23 7.64 -3.59
N VAL A 22 0.51 7.74 -4.69
CA VAL A 22 1.28 6.62 -5.25
C VAL A 22 2.41 6.21 -4.31
N MET A 23 3.15 7.16 -3.73
CA MET A 23 4.19 6.85 -2.73
C MET A 23 3.60 6.12 -1.52
N LEU A 24 2.48 6.58 -0.98
CA LEU A 24 1.77 5.92 0.13
C LEU A 24 1.27 4.54 -0.27
N ALA A 25 0.72 4.37 -1.47
CA ALA A 25 0.26 3.07 -1.96
C ALA A 25 1.41 2.05 -2.04
N VAL A 26 2.58 2.46 -2.52
CA VAL A 26 3.77 1.60 -2.56
C VAL A 26 4.19 1.17 -1.15
N ILE A 27 4.25 2.11 -0.20
CA ILE A 27 4.56 1.81 1.20
C ILE A 27 3.53 0.81 1.77
N LEU A 28 2.24 1.03 1.54
CA LEU A 28 1.18 0.14 2.02
C LEU A 28 1.32 -1.27 1.44
N VAL A 29 1.60 -1.40 0.14
CA VAL A 29 1.83 -2.71 -0.50
C VAL A 29 3.01 -3.43 0.13
N ILE A 30 4.13 -2.73 0.38
CA ILE A 30 5.32 -3.29 1.03
C ILE A 30 4.98 -3.74 2.46
N VAL A 31 4.29 -2.91 3.23
CA VAL A 31 3.90 -3.22 4.62
C VAL A 31 2.98 -4.44 4.67
N VAL A 32 1.92 -4.45 3.86
CA VAL A 32 0.96 -5.57 3.79
C VAL A 32 1.66 -6.85 3.35
N GLY A 33 2.55 -6.77 2.34
CA GLY A 33 3.35 -7.90 1.88
C GLY A 33 4.23 -8.47 3.00
N THR A 34 4.94 -7.60 3.71
CA THR A 34 5.84 -7.99 4.80
C THR A 34 5.07 -8.61 5.97
N VAL A 35 3.95 -8.01 6.39
CA VAL A 35 3.10 -8.55 7.46
C VAL A 35 2.57 -9.94 7.10
N ARG A 36 2.15 -10.15 5.85
CA ARG A 36 1.70 -11.47 5.37
C ARG A 36 2.82 -12.51 5.41
N LEU A 37 4.03 -12.15 4.96
CA LEU A 37 5.18 -13.06 5.01
C LEU A 37 5.54 -13.43 6.44
N ILE A 38 5.63 -12.45 7.35
CA ILE A 38 5.90 -12.69 8.77
C ILE A 38 4.80 -13.57 9.38
N GLY A 39 3.54 -13.24 9.13
CA GLY A 39 2.40 -14.02 9.63
C GLY A 39 2.42 -15.47 9.13
N SER A 40 2.77 -15.69 7.87
CA SER A 40 2.92 -17.05 7.32
C SER A 40 4.04 -17.82 8.02
N ASN A 41 5.20 -17.19 8.23
CA ASN A 41 6.31 -17.84 8.94
C ASN A 41 5.95 -18.14 10.40
N ALA A 42 5.29 -17.21 11.08
CA ALA A 42 4.82 -17.39 12.45
C ALA A 42 3.82 -18.56 12.55
N ASN A 43 2.84 -18.62 11.64
CA ASN A 43 1.87 -19.72 11.58
C ASN A 43 2.56 -21.08 11.41
N THR A 44 3.59 -21.18 10.57
CA THR A 44 4.39 -22.41 10.44
C THR A 44 5.05 -22.80 11.76
N VAL A 45 5.68 -21.86 12.46
CA VAL A 45 6.32 -22.12 13.75
C VAL A 45 5.30 -22.57 14.81
N PHE A 46 4.18 -21.85 14.94
CA PHE A 46 3.13 -22.22 15.88
C PHE A 46 2.52 -23.59 15.57
N SER A 47 2.32 -23.91 14.29
CA SER A 47 1.81 -25.21 13.86
C SER A 47 2.77 -26.35 14.20
N ASN A 48 4.07 -26.13 14.03
CA ASN A 48 5.10 -27.10 14.37
C ASN A 48 5.15 -27.36 15.89
N VAL A 49 5.06 -26.31 16.70
CA VAL A 49 5.03 -26.44 18.16
C VAL A 49 3.75 -27.15 18.62
N ALA A 50 2.59 -26.77 18.09
CA ALA A 50 1.32 -27.43 18.42
C ALA A 50 1.35 -28.93 18.08
N SER A 51 1.91 -29.29 16.92
CA SER A 51 2.07 -30.69 16.51
C SER A 51 3.04 -31.48 17.39
N SER A 52 3.98 -30.81 18.06
CA SER A 52 4.96 -31.45 18.95
C SER A 52 4.43 -31.67 20.37
N ILE A 53 3.32 -31.02 20.72
CA ILE A 53 2.67 -31.11 22.04
C ILE A 53 1.50 -32.11 22.04
N GLN A 54 0.94 -32.40 20.85
CA GLN A 54 -0.10 -33.41 20.64
C GLN A 54 0.46 -34.83 20.67
#